data_AF-A0AA39C8L7-F1
#
_entry.id   AF-A0AA39C8L7-F1
#
_cell.length_a   1.000
_cell.length_b   1.000
_cell.length_c   1.000
_cell.angle_alpha   90.00
_cell.angle_beta   90.00
_cell.angle_gamma   90.00
#
_symmetry.space_group_name_H-M   'P 1'
#
loop_
_entity.id
_entity.type
_entity.pdbx_description
1 polymer ?
#
loop_
_entity_poly.entity_id
_entity_poly.type
_entity_poly.pdbx_seq_one_letter_code
_entity_poly.pdbx_strand_id
1 'polypeptide(L)'
;MEDISEDIDVDNIMDDTINKFNESLKKPQEFTTFGVVNDLEHLLTAFDINDDTTSEHFSEIVEDIIQNSDSHRAIPRISSENIKNPSVASSSGELKKKSSKSSAVSFFSRLLGRKKNTDTSVSSLASIPSVNSENDRKSVDPAALKAAEHEIEKLKNQGPAGIVHLSPLSRVVNRKINVWTSSMNLYHEVGTKRSGESLNVQYHSSPDDSIPGHWTLLGNQEPKEFETNLNDCLFNAIAAQTGHRPGDLREATIDRMKRNIHSLANRIVVLAKEKECGRIILMIGGAQYKGTNETDANRILDQSQSGRCDGQHTQGHPRGHASNPNAEKSTESAEKYSQGGWKTAFKNREDQNRVANQALNTAAAQDAMKKLNQGSHSQAVRIPAAELQDLPEGVHFNDGKIGKNAPIKELVLVLCHHSGHVNDPQHDVFVHTFYPVLEN
;
A
#
# COMPACT_ATOMS: atom_id res chain seq x y z
N MET A 1 -7.62 58.22 -19.09
CA MET A 1 -7.33 56.99 -18.32
C MET A 1 -6.04 57.30 -17.59
N GLU A 2 -6.10 57.28 -16.27
CA GLU A 2 -4.92 57.40 -15.42
C GLU A 2 -4.49 55.96 -15.12
N ASP A 3 -3.21 55.63 -15.32
CA ASP A 3 -2.69 54.33 -14.92
C ASP A 3 -2.57 54.32 -13.39
N ILE A 4 -3.32 53.42 -12.75
CA ILE A 4 -3.16 53.11 -11.34
C ILE A 4 -2.29 51.86 -11.28
N SER A 5 -0.98 52.06 -11.17
CA SER A 5 -0.07 51.01 -10.73
C SER A 5 -0.28 50.83 -9.22
N GLU A 6 -0.99 49.77 -8.84
CA GLU A 6 -1.00 49.33 -7.45
C GLU A 6 0.37 48.73 -7.13
N ASP A 7 1.18 49.45 -6.35
CA ASP A 7 2.45 48.95 -5.84
C ASP A 7 2.16 47.73 -4.93
N ILE A 8 2.48 46.53 -5.42
CA ILE A 8 2.31 45.30 -4.66
C ILE A 8 3.36 45.26 -3.55
N ASP A 9 2.91 45.22 -2.30
CA ASP A 9 3.73 45.17 -1.11
C ASP A 9 4.32 43.75 -0.93
N VAL A 10 5.45 43.51 -1.61
CA VAL A 10 6.15 42.22 -1.64
C VAL A 10 6.61 41.78 -0.24
N ASP A 11 7.04 42.72 0.60
CA ASP A 11 7.53 42.44 1.95
C ASP A 11 6.41 41.85 2.82
N ASN A 12 5.19 42.41 2.77
CA ASN A 12 4.03 41.87 3.49
C ASN A 12 3.60 40.46 2.97
N ILE A 13 3.77 40.17 1.68
CA ILE A 13 3.49 38.84 1.12
C ILE A 13 4.54 37.82 1.57
N MET A 14 5.81 38.22 1.59
CA MET A 14 6.93 37.40 2.06
C MET A 14 6.75 37.03 3.54
N ASP A 15 6.45 38.01 4.41
CA ASP A 15 6.27 37.80 5.84
C ASP A 15 5.08 36.87 6.15
N ASP A 16 3.93 37.03 5.49
CA ASP A 16 2.77 36.13 5.68
C ASP A 16 3.10 34.69 5.24
N THR A 17 3.87 34.54 4.15
CA THR A 17 4.32 33.23 3.64
C THR A 17 5.32 32.55 4.60
N ILE A 18 6.31 33.28 5.10
CA ILE A 18 7.28 32.81 6.09
C ILE A 18 6.57 32.44 7.40
N ASN A 19 5.57 33.20 7.83
CA ASN A 19 4.79 32.89 9.03
C ASN A 19 3.93 31.63 8.86
N LYS A 20 3.28 31.43 7.71
CA LYS A 20 2.55 30.18 7.40
C LYS A 20 3.48 28.96 7.44
N PHE A 21 4.63 29.03 6.76
CA PHE A 21 5.63 27.94 6.77
C PHE A 21 6.07 27.60 8.20
N ASN A 22 6.40 28.61 9.01
CA ASN A 22 6.79 28.44 10.41
C ASN A 22 5.67 27.95 11.33
N GLU A 23 4.39 28.17 11.02
CA GLU A 23 3.26 27.56 11.75
C GLU A 23 3.01 26.11 11.32
N SER A 24 3.18 25.77 10.04
CA SER A 24 3.08 24.39 9.55
C SER A 24 4.18 23.49 10.14
N LEU A 25 5.42 23.99 10.27
CA LEU A 25 6.51 23.26 10.94
C LEU A 25 6.23 22.94 12.42
N LYS A 26 5.38 23.72 13.11
CA LYS A 26 4.96 23.47 14.50
C LYS A 26 3.89 22.38 14.62
N LYS A 27 3.32 21.89 13.50
CA LYS A 27 2.24 20.88 13.45
C LYS A 27 2.67 19.59 12.73
N PRO A 28 3.59 18.78 13.30
CA PRO A 28 4.16 17.60 12.63
C PRO A 28 3.17 16.47 12.30
N GLN A 29 1.88 16.57 12.68
CA GLN A 29 0.83 15.62 12.27
C GLN A 29 0.25 15.91 10.88
N GLU A 30 0.40 17.11 10.33
CA GLU A 30 -0.14 17.47 9.00
C GLU A 30 0.81 17.00 7.87
N PHE A 31 2.12 16.91 8.14
CA PHE A 31 3.13 16.51 7.16
C PHE A 31 3.24 15.00 6.88
N THR A 32 2.69 14.11 7.72
CA THR A 32 2.87 12.64 7.58
C THR A 32 2.17 12.02 6.36
N THR A 33 1.47 12.83 5.56
CA THR A 33 0.73 12.40 4.36
C THR A 33 1.57 12.47 3.08
N PHE A 34 2.72 13.16 3.11
CA PHE A 34 3.66 13.25 1.98
C PHE A 34 4.97 12.52 2.31
N GLY A 35 5.54 11.84 1.31
CA GLY A 35 6.84 11.20 1.43
C GLY A 35 7.97 12.23 1.59
N VAL A 36 9.18 11.75 1.93
CA VAL A 36 10.37 12.60 2.14
C VAL A 36 10.54 13.61 1.00
N VAL A 37 10.38 14.89 1.33
CA VAL A 37 10.33 15.98 0.36
C VAL A 37 11.74 16.33 -0.11
N ASN A 38 12.10 15.86 -1.30
CA ASN A 38 13.28 16.28 -2.06
C ASN A 38 12.90 17.09 -3.31
N ASP A 39 11.67 17.59 -3.37
CA ASP A 39 11.11 18.29 -4.54
C ASP A 39 10.59 19.67 -4.15
N LEU A 40 11.26 20.70 -4.67
CA LEU A 40 11.02 22.11 -4.35
C LEU A 40 9.78 22.66 -5.09
N GLU A 41 9.46 22.14 -6.27
CA GLU A 41 8.27 22.59 -7.03
C GLU A 41 6.97 22.26 -6.27
N HIS A 42 6.93 21.12 -5.58
CA HIS A 42 5.81 20.75 -4.71
C HIS A 42 5.67 21.64 -3.46
N LEU A 43 6.77 22.20 -2.93
CA LEU A 43 6.69 23.19 -1.85
C LEU A 43 6.17 24.53 -2.35
N LEU A 44 6.73 25.06 -3.45
CA LEU A 44 6.27 26.32 -4.07
C LEU A 44 4.77 26.27 -4.43
N THR A 45 4.34 25.16 -5.04
CA THR A 45 2.92 24.91 -5.37
C THR A 45 2.02 24.87 -4.13
N ALA A 46 2.50 24.34 -3.00
CA ALA A 46 1.73 24.23 -1.77
C ALA A 46 1.51 25.57 -1.03
N PHE A 47 2.33 26.59 -1.33
CA PHE A 47 2.20 27.95 -0.80
C PHE A 47 1.67 28.98 -1.82
N ASP A 48 1.25 28.52 -3.02
CA ASP A 48 0.71 29.33 -4.12
C ASP A 48 1.68 30.40 -4.66
N ILE A 49 2.99 30.11 -4.57
CA ILE A 49 4.08 30.99 -5.04
C ILE A 49 4.27 30.77 -6.55
N ASN A 50 3.62 31.61 -7.36
CA ASN A 50 3.58 31.48 -8.83
C ASN A 50 4.31 32.62 -9.58
N ASP A 51 5.17 33.39 -8.90
CA ASP A 51 5.97 34.47 -9.48
C ASP A 51 7.46 34.13 -9.43
N ASP A 52 8.18 34.35 -10.53
CA ASP A 52 9.59 33.96 -10.69
C ASP A 52 10.49 34.68 -9.67
N THR A 53 10.26 35.98 -9.42
CA THR A 53 11.07 36.80 -8.51
C THR A 53 10.96 36.38 -7.04
N THR A 54 9.76 35.98 -6.60
CA THR A 54 9.53 35.46 -5.25
C THR A 54 9.95 34.00 -5.11
N SER A 55 9.87 33.21 -6.18
CA SER A 55 10.36 31.83 -6.23
C SER A 55 11.87 31.72 -5.96
N GLU A 56 12.70 32.56 -6.60
CA GLU A 56 14.16 32.56 -6.36
C GLU A 56 14.50 32.90 -4.90
N HIS A 57 13.95 33.99 -4.34
CA HIS A 57 14.21 34.40 -2.96
C HIS A 57 13.71 33.39 -1.92
N PHE A 58 12.55 32.77 -2.14
CA PHE A 58 12.04 31.72 -1.26
C PHE A 58 12.93 30.47 -1.31
N SER A 59 13.49 30.15 -2.47
CA SER A 59 14.41 29.01 -2.65
C SER A 59 15.72 29.22 -1.86
N GLU A 60 16.33 30.41 -1.92
CA GLU A 60 17.52 30.74 -1.11
C GLU A 60 17.25 30.61 0.41
N ILE A 61 16.10 31.08 0.88
CA ILE A 61 15.69 31.00 2.29
C ILE A 61 15.48 29.54 2.72
N VAL A 62 14.85 28.71 1.87
CA VAL A 62 14.65 27.28 2.16
C VAL A 62 15.99 26.53 2.19
N GLU A 63 16.92 26.82 1.28
CA GLU A 63 18.25 26.22 1.30
C GLU A 63 19.06 26.62 2.53
N ASP A 64 19.06 27.90 2.94
CA ASP A 64 19.76 28.34 4.16
C ASP A 64 19.17 27.70 5.43
N ILE A 65 17.84 27.59 5.53
CA ILE A 65 17.17 26.88 6.64
C ILE A 65 17.60 25.41 6.68
N ILE A 66 17.67 24.73 5.53
CA ILE A 66 18.11 23.33 5.44
C ILE A 66 19.58 23.21 5.87
N GLN A 67 20.48 24.02 5.30
CA GLN A 67 21.91 23.99 5.58
C GLN A 67 22.24 24.30 7.06
N ASN A 68 21.55 25.28 7.65
CA ASN A 68 21.72 25.62 9.05
C ASN A 68 21.11 24.58 10.01
N SER A 69 20.07 23.84 9.60
CA SER A 69 19.40 22.86 10.47
C SER A 69 20.31 21.68 10.88
N ASP A 70 21.20 21.22 9.99
CA ASP A 70 22.14 20.12 10.27
C ASP A 70 23.26 20.53 11.24
N SER A 71 23.54 21.83 11.39
CA SER A 71 24.61 22.36 12.24
C SER A 71 24.39 22.11 13.75
N HIS A 72 23.16 21.82 14.18
CA HIS A 72 22.77 21.74 15.60
C HIS A 72 22.76 20.33 16.22
N ARG A 73 23.48 19.35 15.64
CA ARG A 73 23.71 18.02 16.26
C ARG A 73 24.96 17.92 17.14
N ALA A 74 25.19 18.90 18.01
CA ALA A 74 26.22 18.87 19.05
C ALA A 74 25.62 18.52 20.43
N ILE A 75 25.55 17.24 20.79
CA ILE A 75 25.02 16.78 22.08
C ILE A 75 26.06 17.03 23.21
N PRO A 76 25.73 17.79 24.26
CA PRO A 76 26.60 17.94 25.43
C PRO A 76 26.68 16.63 26.22
N ARG A 77 27.89 16.13 26.47
CA ARG A 77 28.10 15.07 27.48
C ARG A 77 27.86 15.66 28.87
N ILE A 78 26.84 15.16 29.57
CA ILE A 78 26.71 15.35 31.03
C ILE A 78 27.06 14.02 31.72
N SER A 79 27.87 14.12 32.77
CA SER A 79 28.45 12.99 33.49
C SER A 79 27.47 12.31 34.43
N SER A 80 27.62 11.00 34.58
CA SER A 80 27.00 10.22 35.66
C SER A 80 27.53 10.64 37.04
N GLU A 81 26.65 10.86 38.02
CA GLU A 81 26.93 10.51 39.42
C GLU A 81 25.66 10.40 40.31
N ASN A 82 25.67 9.40 41.19
CA ASN A 82 25.11 9.41 42.56
C ASN A 82 23.69 9.98 42.87
N ILE A 83 22.72 9.09 43.20
CA ILE A 83 22.22 8.90 44.61
C ILE A 83 21.10 7.83 44.76
N LYS A 84 21.43 6.79 45.56
CA LYS A 84 20.65 6.00 46.56
C LYS A 84 19.19 5.55 46.31
N ASN A 85 18.98 4.24 46.50
CA ASN A 85 17.73 3.62 46.97
C ASN A 85 17.30 4.16 48.36
N PRO A 86 16.02 4.00 48.75
CA PRO A 86 15.74 3.22 49.96
C PRO A 86 14.71 2.10 49.78
N SER A 87 14.56 1.26 50.80
CA SER A 87 13.87 -0.02 50.78
C SER A 87 12.53 -0.03 51.54
N VAL A 88 11.60 -0.87 51.07
CA VAL A 88 10.63 -1.69 51.87
C VAL A 88 9.79 -0.97 52.93
N ALA A 89 8.46 -1.00 52.73
CA ALA A 89 7.48 -1.11 53.81
C ALA A 89 6.29 -1.97 53.34
N SER A 90 5.86 -2.91 54.17
CA SER A 90 4.69 -3.77 53.93
C SER A 90 3.51 -3.36 54.80
N SER A 91 2.28 -3.46 54.29
CA SER A 91 1.09 -3.52 55.14
C SER A 91 0.04 -4.50 54.58
N SER A 92 -0.62 -5.20 55.48
CA SER A 92 -1.59 -6.27 55.21
C SER A 92 -3.01 -5.86 55.60
N GLY A 93 -4.02 -6.26 54.83
CA GLY A 93 -5.42 -5.96 55.14
C GLY A 93 -6.42 -6.97 54.55
N GLU A 94 -6.67 -8.07 55.27
CA GLU A 94 -7.88 -8.88 55.05
C GLU A 94 -9.12 -8.17 55.66
N LEU A 95 -10.31 -8.35 55.07
CA LEU A 95 -11.55 -8.51 55.86
C LEU A 95 -12.76 -9.11 55.08
N LYS A 96 -12.96 -10.43 55.29
CA LYS A 96 -14.23 -11.19 55.42
C LYS A 96 -15.48 -10.82 54.56
N LYS A 97 -15.78 -11.73 53.62
CA LYS A 97 -17.06 -12.45 53.36
C LYS A 97 -18.39 -11.92 53.98
N LYS A 98 -19.46 -11.94 53.17
CA LYS A 98 -20.83 -12.37 53.57
C LYS A 98 -21.58 -13.04 52.39
N SER A 99 -22.66 -13.78 52.65
CA SER A 99 -23.26 -14.72 51.68
C SER A 99 -24.72 -15.14 51.96
N SER A 100 -25.56 -15.21 50.91
CA SER A 100 -26.82 -15.98 50.81
C SER A 100 -27.31 -15.91 49.33
N LYS A 101 -27.72 -16.96 48.60
CA LYS A 101 -28.91 -17.84 48.76
C LYS A 101 -30.21 -17.00 48.88
N SER A 102 -31.31 -17.23 48.16
CA SER A 102 -31.82 -18.38 47.37
C SER A 102 -32.51 -17.83 46.07
N SER A 103 -33.39 -18.46 45.25
CA SER A 103 -34.18 -19.70 45.26
C SER A 103 -34.55 -20.19 43.83
N ALA A 104 -35.18 -21.39 43.77
CA ALA A 104 -35.85 -22.04 42.62
C ALA A 104 -37.34 -21.54 42.46
N VAL A 105 -38.22 -21.93 41.52
CA VAL A 105 -38.20 -22.65 40.21
C VAL A 105 -39.56 -22.42 39.50
N SER A 106 -39.59 -22.34 38.15
CA SER A 106 -40.73 -22.63 37.24
C SER A 106 -40.26 -22.25 35.80
N PHE A 107 -40.17 -23.06 34.74
CA PHE A 107 -40.95 -24.18 34.16
C PHE A 107 -42.28 -23.75 33.48
N PHE A 108 -42.30 -23.83 32.13
CA PHE A 108 -43.32 -23.38 31.17
C PHE A 108 -43.35 -21.88 30.79
N SER A 109 -42.51 -21.52 29.81
CA SER A 109 -42.74 -20.39 28.88
C SER A 109 -41.92 -20.53 27.57
N ARG A 110 -41.92 -21.73 26.98
CA ARG A 110 -41.43 -21.95 25.60
C ARG A 110 -42.58 -21.89 24.60
N LEU A 111 -42.86 -20.71 24.04
CA LEU A 111 -43.36 -20.49 22.68
C LEU A 111 -43.21 -18.99 22.33
N LEU A 112 -43.16 -18.64 21.05
CA LEU A 112 -43.02 -17.25 20.55
C LEU A 112 -41.70 -16.54 20.97
N GLY A 113 -40.57 -16.98 20.42
CA GLY A 113 -39.23 -16.46 20.71
C GLY A 113 -38.95 -15.05 20.17
N ARG A 114 -39.41 -14.01 20.87
CA ARG A 114 -39.15 -12.60 20.55
C ARG A 114 -37.78 -12.16 21.12
N LYS A 115 -36.69 -12.33 20.36
CA LYS A 115 -35.35 -11.85 20.77
C LYS A 115 -35.35 -10.34 20.98
N LYS A 116 -35.01 -9.90 22.20
CA LYS A 116 -34.53 -8.53 22.44
C LYS A 116 -33.08 -8.41 21.95
N ASN A 117 -32.70 -7.21 21.49
CA ASN A 117 -31.29 -6.86 21.36
C ASN A 117 -30.65 -6.79 22.75
N THR A 118 -29.40 -7.24 22.82
CA THR A 118 -28.47 -7.04 23.94
C THR A 118 -27.11 -6.74 23.33
N ASP A 119 -26.46 -5.68 23.78
CA ASP A 119 -25.29 -5.13 23.13
C ASP A 119 -24.16 -6.16 23.00
N THR A 120 -23.70 -6.36 21.77
CA THR A 120 -22.60 -7.27 21.48
C THR A 120 -21.34 -6.43 21.40
N SER A 121 -20.53 -6.44 22.46
CA SER A 121 -19.21 -5.81 22.46
C SER A 121 -18.39 -6.33 21.28
N VAL A 122 -17.71 -5.42 20.57
CA VAL A 122 -17.00 -5.75 19.32
C VAL A 122 -15.84 -6.69 19.63
N SER A 123 -16.06 -7.97 19.35
CA SER A 123 -15.04 -9.01 19.45
C SER A 123 -13.95 -8.80 18.40
N SER A 124 -12.69 -8.98 18.78
CA SER A 124 -11.50 -8.72 17.95
C SER A 124 -11.53 -9.48 16.62
N LEU A 125 -11.60 -8.73 15.51
CA LEU A 125 -11.90 -9.25 14.16
C LEU A 125 -10.74 -9.99 13.45
N ALA A 126 -9.58 -10.17 14.09
CA ALA A 126 -8.32 -10.59 13.44
C ALA A 126 -7.86 -12.05 13.67
N SER A 127 -8.52 -12.84 14.54
CA SER A 127 -8.02 -14.16 14.95
C SER A 127 -8.36 -15.29 13.94
N ILE A 128 -7.66 -15.34 12.80
CA ILE A 128 -7.81 -16.42 11.80
C ILE A 128 -7.54 -17.80 12.45
N PRO A 129 -8.48 -18.77 12.38
CA PRO A 129 -8.46 -19.97 13.20
C PRO A 129 -7.17 -20.79 13.15
N SER A 130 -6.77 -21.28 14.32
CA SER A 130 -5.62 -22.16 14.50
C SER A 130 -5.79 -23.46 13.71
N VAL A 131 -4.81 -23.80 12.89
CA VAL A 131 -4.46 -25.19 12.50
C VAL A 131 -4.61 -26.11 13.73
N ASN A 132 -5.14 -27.32 13.55
CA ASN A 132 -5.79 -28.15 14.60
C ASN A 132 -7.22 -27.71 15.01
N SER A 133 -7.99 -27.12 14.10
CA SER A 133 -9.45 -27.35 14.05
C SER A 133 -9.74 -28.63 13.25
N GLU A 134 -10.97 -29.13 13.28
CA GLU A 134 -11.34 -30.47 12.77
C GLU A 134 -11.17 -30.70 11.24
N ASN A 135 -10.66 -29.70 10.51
CA ASN A 135 -10.40 -29.78 9.07
C ASN A 135 -9.20 -30.67 8.69
N ASP A 136 -8.35 -31.08 9.65
CA ASP A 136 -7.20 -31.98 9.43
C ASP A 136 -7.59 -33.37 8.88
N ARG A 137 -8.88 -33.70 8.84
CA ARG A 137 -9.44 -34.97 8.32
C ARG A 137 -10.17 -34.87 6.98
N LYS A 138 -10.26 -33.69 6.37
CA LYS A 138 -10.89 -33.54 5.04
C LYS A 138 -9.89 -33.80 3.93
N SER A 139 -10.36 -34.35 2.80
CA SER A 139 -9.60 -34.40 1.56
C SER A 139 -9.21 -32.97 1.15
N VAL A 140 -7.90 -32.72 1.09
CA VAL A 140 -7.37 -31.42 0.67
C VAL A 140 -7.12 -31.46 -0.83
N ASP A 141 -7.37 -30.34 -1.50
CA ASP A 141 -7.07 -30.16 -2.92
C ASP A 141 -5.60 -30.50 -3.22
N PRO A 142 -5.29 -31.38 -4.20
CA PRO A 142 -3.93 -31.67 -4.63
C PRO A 142 -3.12 -30.42 -5.02
N ALA A 143 -3.75 -29.38 -5.57
CA ALA A 143 -3.08 -28.12 -5.88
C ALA A 143 -2.67 -27.36 -4.61
N ALA A 144 -3.52 -27.37 -3.57
CA ALA A 144 -3.22 -26.76 -2.28
C ALA A 144 -2.13 -27.54 -1.50
N LEU A 145 -2.11 -28.88 -1.64
CA LEU A 145 -1.01 -29.71 -1.11
C LEU A 145 0.31 -29.39 -1.80
N LYS A 146 0.33 -29.33 -3.14
CA LYS A 146 1.51 -28.93 -3.92
C LYS A 146 2.00 -27.52 -3.56
N ALA A 147 1.09 -26.58 -3.27
CA ALA A 147 1.45 -25.26 -2.77
C ALA A 147 2.08 -25.30 -1.36
N ALA A 148 1.59 -26.16 -0.47
CA ALA A 148 2.19 -26.37 0.85
C ALA A 148 3.57 -27.04 0.78
N GLU A 149 3.77 -27.99 -0.14
CA GLU A 149 5.08 -28.57 -0.45
C GLU A 149 6.04 -27.49 -0.99
N HIS A 150 5.58 -26.65 -1.92
CA HIS A 150 6.39 -25.57 -2.48
C HIS A 150 6.86 -24.56 -1.42
N GLU A 151 5.99 -24.10 -0.52
CA GLU A 151 6.41 -23.19 0.58
C GLU A 151 7.37 -23.89 1.56
N ILE A 152 7.25 -25.21 1.80
CA ILE A 152 8.23 -25.98 2.60
C ILE A 152 9.61 -26.02 1.91
N GLU A 153 9.68 -26.34 0.62
CA GLU A 153 10.96 -26.38 -0.11
C GLU A 153 11.57 -24.98 -0.29
N LYS A 154 10.74 -23.96 -0.50
CA LYS A 154 11.17 -22.55 -0.53
C LYS A 154 11.80 -22.14 0.80
N LEU A 155 11.18 -22.47 1.94
CA LEU A 155 11.73 -22.12 3.25
C LEU A 155 13.03 -22.90 3.58
N LYS A 156 13.13 -24.17 3.18
CA LYS A 156 14.37 -24.97 3.27
C LYS A 156 15.51 -24.33 2.48
N ASN A 157 15.25 -23.93 1.23
CA ASN A 157 16.23 -23.37 0.31
C ASN A 157 16.51 -21.87 0.59
N GLN A 158 16.53 -21.50 1.87
CA GLN A 158 16.76 -20.15 2.39
C GLN A 158 15.85 -19.04 1.80
N GLY A 159 14.67 -19.40 1.28
CA GLY A 159 13.68 -18.45 0.78
C GLY A 159 13.02 -17.61 1.89
N PRO A 160 12.34 -16.51 1.52
CA PRO A 160 11.72 -15.57 2.45
C PRO A 160 10.48 -16.11 3.13
N ALA A 161 10.42 -15.92 4.45
CA ALA A 161 9.32 -16.37 5.28
C ALA A 161 8.16 -15.35 5.31
N GLY A 162 7.11 -15.60 4.52
CA GLY A 162 5.85 -14.84 4.58
C GLY A 162 4.87 -15.32 5.67
N ILE A 163 3.67 -14.70 5.70
CA ILE A 163 2.61 -14.90 6.71
C ILE A 163 2.23 -16.38 6.95
N VAL A 164 2.33 -17.25 5.93
CA VAL A 164 2.01 -18.69 6.01
C VAL A 164 2.82 -19.41 7.11
N HIS A 165 4.04 -18.93 7.39
CA HIS A 165 4.98 -19.52 8.34
C HIS A 165 4.68 -19.17 9.81
N LEU A 166 3.97 -18.07 10.06
CA LEU A 166 3.73 -17.53 11.40
C LEU A 166 2.95 -18.51 12.29
N SER A 167 1.94 -19.21 11.75
CA SER A 167 1.17 -20.17 12.55
C SER A 167 2.01 -21.41 12.93
N PRO A 168 2.75 -22.07 12.02
CA PRO A 168 3.78 -23.04 12.40
C PRO A 168 4.78 -22.52 13.43
N LEU A 169 5.40 -21.35 13.22
CA LEU A 169 6.40 -20.75 14.11
C LEU A 169 5.85 -20.46 15.52
N SER A 170 4.63 -19.94 15.65
CA SER A 170 3.93 -19.75 16.93
C SER A 170 3.73 -21.06 17.73
N ARG A 171 3.74 -22.23 17.07
CA ARG A 171 3.75 -23.54 17.76
C ARG A 171 5.14 -23.96 18.22
N VAL A 172 6.20 -23.55 17.52
CA VAL A 172 7.59 -23.81 17.88
C VAL A 172 7.96 -23.04 19.14
N VAL A 173 7.77 -21.71 19.14
CA VAL A 173 8.05 -20.83 20.29
C VAL A 173 6.98 -20.87 21.38
N ASN A 174 5.89 -21.61 21.17
CA ASN A 174 4.74 -21.77 22.06
C ASN A 174 4.11 -20.44 22.58
N ARG A 175 4.29 -19.32 21.88
CA ARG A 175 3.77 -17.98 22.22
C ARG A 175 2.83 -17.46 21.13
N LYS A 176 1.97 -16.50 21.48
CA LYS A 176 1.21 -15.67 20.53
C LYS A 176 2.19 -14.78 19.74
N ILE A 177 1.96 -14.57 18.45
CA ILE A 177 2.73 -13.62 17.63
C ILE A 177 1.76 -12.59 17.02
N ASN A 178 2.10 -11.31 17.19
CA ASN A 178 1.45 -10.16 16.59
C ASN A 178 2.31 -9.66 15.42
N VAL A 179 1.66 -9.40 14.27
CA VAL A 179 2.26 -8.69 13.14
C VAL A 179 1.71 -7.28 13.10
N TRP A 180 2.60 -6.30 13.01
CA TRP A 180 2.29 -4.89 12.89
C TRP A 180 2.71 -4.38 11.49
N THR A 181 1.99 -3.40 10.93
CA THR A 181 2.42 -2.72 9.69
C THR A 181 3.51 -1.69 9.95
N SER A 182 4.18 -1.18 8.91
CA SER A 182 5.02 0.03 8.99
C SER A 182 4.33 1.18 9.75
N SER A 183 3.03 1.38 9.51
CA SER A 183 2.18 2.39 10.17
C SER A 183 1.73 2.04 11.59
N MET A 184 2.37 1.07 12.25
CA MET A 184 2.09 0.64 13.63
C MET A 184 0.65 0.15 13.89
N ASN A 185 -0.07 -0.30 12.85
CA ASN A 185 -1.38 -0.93 12.99
C ASN A 185 -1.24 -2.45 13.17
N LEU A 186 -2.02 -3.05 14.06
CA LEU A 186 -2.05 -4.50 14.27
C LEU A 186 -2.69 -5.19 13.05
N TYR A 187 -1.86 -5.83 12.24
CA TYR A 187 -2.25 -6.44 10.96
C TYR A 187 -2.76 -7.87 11.14
N HIS A 188 -2.07 -8.68 11.94
CA HIS A 188 -2.41 -10.09 12.08
C HIS A 188 -2.01 -10.68 13.44
N GLU A 189 -2.80 -11.65 13.93
CA GLU A 189 -2.54 -12.39 15.17
C GLU A 189 -2.51 -13.90 14.91
N VAL A 190 -1.46 -14.59 15.38
CA VAL A 190 -1.40 -16.06 15.41
C VAL A 190 -1.19 -16.58 16.82
N GLY A 191 -1.76 -17.76 17.08
CA GLY A 191 -1.56 -18.44 18.36
C GLY A 191 -2.29 -17.78 19.53
N THR A 192 -3.46 -17.19 19.31
CA THR A 192 -4.30 -16.52 20.33
C THR A 192 -4.69 -17.39 21.54
N LYS A 193 -4.47 -18.70 21.48
CA LYS A 193 -4.64 -19.67 22.59
C LYS A 193 -3.31 -20.14 23.24
N ARG A 194 -2.18 -19.53 22.90
CA ARG A 194 -0.85 -19.83 23.47
C ARG A 194 -0.64 -19.03 24.76
N SER A 195 0.14 -19.59 25.68
CA SER A 195 0.48 -18.97 26.96
C SER A 195 1.72 -18.08 26.85
N GLY A 196 1.90 -17.19 27.82
CA GLY A 196 3.02 -16.25 27.86
C GLY A 196 2.74 -14.95 27.11
N GLU A 197 3.69 -14.02 27.22
CA GLU A 197 3.63 -12.71 26.57
C GLU A 197 3.65 -12.85 25.03
N SER A 198 2.95 -11.94 24.34
CA SER A 198 2.92 -11.92 22.87
C SER A 198 4.25 -11.43 22.29
N LEU A 199 4.75 -12.14 21.29
CA LEU A 199 5.87 -11.70 20.45
C LEU A 199 5.35 -10.66 19.46
N ASN A 200 6.10 -9.60 19.20
CA ASN A 200 5.71 -8.52 18.29
C ASN A 200 6.75 -8.39 17.17
N VAL A 201 6.31 -8.57 15.93
CA VAL A 201 7.14 -8.32 14.74
C VAL A 201 6.46 -7.29 13.86
N GLN A 202 7.24 -6.47 13.18
CA GLN A 202 6.76 -5.48 12.22
C GLN A 202 7.11 -5.95 10.81
N TYR A 203 6.17 -5.83 9.88
CA TYR A 203 6.37 -6.17 8.47
C TYR A 203 6.40 -4.91 7.62
N HIS A 204 7.43 -4.81 6.79
CA HIS A 204 7.66 -3.72 5.86
C HIS A 204 7.60 -4.27 4.43
N SER A 205 6.56 -3.91 3.69
CA SER A 205 6.50 -4.14 2.25
C SER A 205 7.62 -3.36 1.54
N SER A 206 8.36 -4.02 0.66
CA SER A 206 9.23 -3.32 -0.30
C SER A 206 8.37 -2.53 -1.30
N PRO A 207 8.81 -1.35 -1.76
CA PRO A 207 8.24 -0.68 -2.93
C PRO A 207 8.69 -1.29 -4.27
N ASP A 208 9.68 -2.18 -4.26
CA ASP A 208 10.13 -2.99 -5.39
C ASP A 208 9.78 -4.46 -5.14
N ASP A 209 8.88 -5.02 -5.96
CA ASP A 209 8.36 -6.39 -5.85
C ASP A 209 9.41 -7.49 -6.05
N SER A 210 10.59 -7.15 -6.61
CA SER A 210 11.71 -8.09 -6.72
C SER A 210 12.43 -8.32 -5.39
N ILE A 211 12.24 -7.42 -4.42
CA ILE A 211 12.84 -7.50 -3.09
C ILE A 211 11.79 -8.04 -2.09
N PRO A 212 12.02 -9.19 -1.44
CA PRO A 212 11.11 -9.70 -0.42
C PRO A 212 10.91 -8.70 0.73
N GLY A 213 9.65 -8.50 1.14
CA GLY A 213 9.32 -7.63 2.28
C GLY A 213 10.01 -8.06 3.57
N HIS A 214 10.43 -7.06 4.35
CA HIS A 214 11.33 -7.22 5.49
C HIS A 214 10.57 -7.36 6.82
N TRP A 215 11.22 -7.98 7.81
CA TRP A 215 10.67 -8.24 9.14
C TRP A 215 11.61 -7.75 10.23
N THR A 216 11.12 -6.86 11.08
CA THR A 216 11.89 -6.25 12.17
C THR A 216 11.23 -6.48 13.53
N LEU A 217 11.92 -6.05 14.60
CA LEU A 217 11.28 -5.75 15.88
C LEU A 217 10.40 -4.49 15.74
N LEU A 218 9.43 -4.38 16.66
CA LEU A 218 8.46 -3.30 16.68
C LEU A 218 9.13 -1.92 16.80
N GLY A 219 8.74 -0.98 15.93
CA GLY A 219 9.36 0.35 15.82
C GLY A 219 10.53 0.39 14.83
N ASN A 220 10.50 -0.45 13.78
CA ASN A 220 11.54 -0.58 12.75
C ASN A 220 12.95 -0.81 13.33
N GLN A 221 13.06 -1.71 14.32
CA GLN A 221 14.32 -2.02 14.98
C GLN A 221 14.91 -3.34 14.48
N GLU A 222 16.15 -3.32 14.00
CA GLU A 222 16.86 -4.54 13.62
C GLU A 222 17.21 -5.39 14.86
N PRO A 223 17.00 -6.72 14.81
CA PRO A 223 17.45 -7.65 15.84
C PRO A 223 18.99 -7.74 15.83
N LYS A 224 19.61 -7.17 16.86
CA LYS A 224 21.07 -7.21 17.06
C LYS A 224 21.55 -8.63 17.40
N GLU A 225 22.85 -8.86 17.28
CA GLU A 225 23.57 -10.06 17.78
C GLU A 225 23.37 -11.38 16.99
N PHE A 226 22.67 -11.37 15.84
CA PHE A 226 22.51 -12.55 14.98
C PHE A 226 23.28 -12.44 13.66
N GLU A 227 23.95 -13.52 13.27
CA GLU A 227 24.51 -13.68 11.92
C GLU A 227 23.38 -13.73 10.88
N THR A 228 23.37 -12.78 9.93
CA THR A 228 22.29 -12.63 8.96
C THR A 228 22.42 -13.60 7.80
N ASN A 229 21.98 -14.84 8.00
CA ASN A 229 21.67 -15.78 6.93
C ASN A 229 20.63 -15.20 5.95
N LEU A 230 20.62 -15.70 4.71
CA LEU A 230 19.73 -15.21 3.67
C LEU A 230 18.24 -15.39 4.07
N ASN A 231 17.51 -14.27 3.99
CA ASN A 231 16.08 -14.15 4.30
C ASN A 231 15.64 -14.63 5.71
N ASP A 232 16.53 -14.63 6.71
CA ASP A 232 16.19 -15.05 8.09
C ASP A 232 15.57 -13.95 8.98
N CYS A 233 15.26 -12.76 8.43
CA CYS A 233 14.78 -11.59 9.19
C CYS A 233 13.60 -11.88 10.14
N LEU A 234 12.58 -12.63 9.72
CA LEU A 234 11.48 -13.05 10.60
C LEU A 234 11.96 -13.91 11.78
N PHE A 235 12.90 -14.82 11.53
CA PHE A 235 13.45 -15.69 12.58
C PHE A 235 14.40 -14.93 13.49
N ASN A 236 15.15 -13.96 12.98
CA ASN A 236 15.98 -13.04 13.79
C ASN A 236 15.11 -12.18 14.72
N ALA A 237 14.02 -11.60 14.21
CA ALA A 237 13.11 -10.78 15.00
C ALA A 237 12.39 -11.59 16.12
N ILE A 238 12.13 -12.87 15.88
CA ILE A 238 11.57 -13.78 16.89
C ILE A 238 12.66 -14.33 17.84
N ALA A 239 13.87 -14.58 17.35
CA ALA A 239 15.04 -15.00 18.13
C ALA A 239 15.39 -13.96 19.21
N ALA A 240 15.48 -12.68 18.84
CA ALA A 240 15.74 -11.56 19.75
C ALA A 240 14.73 -11.45 20.91
N GLN A 241 13.50 -11.95 20.73
CA GLN A 241 12.44 -11.94 21.75
C GLN A 241 12.26 -13.27 22.51
N THR A 242 13.08 -14.29 22.19
CA THR A 242 12.95 -15.65 22.75
C THR A 242 14.26 -16.28 23.24
N GLY A 243 15.42 -15.78 22.81
CA GLY A 243 16.72 -16.39 23.10
C GLY A 243 17.03 -17.67 22.31
N HIS A 244 16.17 -18.07 21.37
CA HIS A 244 16.45 -19.15 20.42
C HIS A 244 17.35 -18.67 19.28
N ARG A 245 18.04 -19.59 18.59
CA ARG A 245 18.82 -19.25 17.39
C ARG A 245 17.91 -19.20 16.16
N PRO A 246 18.13 -18.30 15.19
CA PRO A 246 17.27 -18.18 13.99
C PRO A 246 17.19 -19.47 13.17
N GLY A 247 18.33 -20.15 12.94
CA GLY A 247 18.38 -21.42 12.22
C GLY A 247 17.55 -22.52 12.87
N ASP A 248 17.70 -22.70 14.20
CA ASP A 248 16.92 -23.66 14.99
C ASP A 248 15.41 -23.39 14.87
N LEU A 249 15.00 -22.10 14.86
CA LEU A 249 13.60 -21.70 14.65
C LEU A 249 13.13 -22.00 13.22
N ARG A 250 13.95 -21.74 12.20
CA ARG A 250 13.66 -22.02 10.78
C ARG A 250 13.45 -23.52 10.55
N GLU A 251 14.37 -24.34 11.03
CA GLU A 251 14.33 -25.81 10.89
C GLU A 251 13.15 -26.43 11.67
N ALA A 252 12.94 -26.04 12.92
CA ALA A 252 11.80 -26.50 13.70
C ALA A 252 10.45 -26.05 13.10
N THR A 253 10.41 -24.89 12.42
CA THR A 253 9.24 -24.39 11.69
C THR A 253 8.97 -25.23 10.43
N ILE A 254 10.00 -25.51 9.64
CA ILE A 254 9.94 -26.45 8.49
C ILE A 254 9.40 -27.81 8.93
N ASP A 255 9.91 -28.36 10.02
CA ASP A 255 9.45 -29.65 10.56
C ASP A 255 8.05 -29.58 11.16
N ARG A 256 7.61 -28.42 11.67
CA ARG A 256 6.21 -28.20 12.06
C ARG A 256 5.31 -28.14 10.82
N MET A 257 5.75 -27.56 9.71
CA MET A 257 5.01 -27.53 8.45
C MET A 257 4.84 -28.94 7.85
N LYS A 258 5.94 -29.70 7.67
CA LYS A 258 5.92 -31.10 7.20
C LYS A 258 4.90 -31.95 7.96
N ARG A 259 4.96 -31.92 9.30
CA ARG A 259 4.08 -32.71 10.20
C ARG A 259 2.61 -32.28 10.20
N ASN A 260 2.26 -31.16 9.58
CA ASN A 260 0.88 -30.62 9.57
C ASN A 260 0.48 -30.18 8.14
N ILE A 261 1.03 -30.82 7.09
CA ILE A 261 0.98 -30.32 5.71
C ILE A 261 -0.44 -30.14 5.15
N HIS A 262 -1.38 -31.04 5.46
CA HIS A 262 -2.81 -30.86 5.11
C HIS A 262 -3.41 -29.59 5.74
N SER A 263 -3.00 -29.26 6.96
CA SER A 263 -3.45 -28.06 7.66
C SER A 263 -2.77 -26.79 7.12
N LEU A 264 -1.49 -26.88 6.70
CA LEU A 264 -0.82 -25.81 5.95
C LEU A 264 -1.49 -25.55 4.60
N ALA A 265 -1.79 -26.60 3.83
CA ALA A 265 -2.50 -26.51 2.55
C ALA A 265 -3.90 -25.91 2.69
N ASN A 266 -4.70 -26.40 3.65
CA ASN A 266 -5.98 -25.78 4.02
C ASN A 266 -5.81 -24.31 4.45
N ARG A 267 -4.73 -23.98 5.19
CA ARG A 267 -4.44 -22.60 5.60
C ARG A 267 -3.97 -21.73 4.43
N ILE A 268 -3.28 -22.26 3.43
CA ILE A 268 -2.94 -21.54 2.18
C ILE A 268 -4.22 -21.20 1.41
N VAL A 269 -5.19 -22.12 1.31
CA VAL A 269 -6.50 -21.86 0.69
C VAL A 269 -7.32 -20.83 1.50
N VAL A 270 -7.30 -20.91 2.83
CA VAL A 270 -7.97 -19.91 3.69
C VAL A 270 -7.31 -18.54 3.56
N LEU A 271 -5.97 -18.48 3.54
CA LEU A 271 -5.23 -17.23 3.34
C LEU A 271 -5.41 -16.67 1.92
N ALA A 272 -5.59 -17.51 0.89
CA ALA A 272 -5.98 -17.07 -0.45
C ALA A 272 -7.37 -16.42 -0.42
N LYS A 273 -8.35 -17.06 0.20
CA LYS A 273 -9.72 -16.52 0.34
C LYS A 273 -9.80 -15.29 1.23
N GLU A 274 -8.94 -15.18 2.24
CA GLU A 274 -8.82 -13.97 3.05
C GLU A 274 -8.03 -12.85 2.34
N LYS A 275 -7.24 -13.16 1.29
CA LYS A 275 -6.73 -12.17 0.34
C LYS A 275 -7.79 -11.71 -0.66
N GLU A 276 -8.53 -12.65 -1.25
CA GLU A 276 -9.71 -12.37 -2.09
C GLU A 276 -10.73 -11.48 -1.37
N CYS A 277 -10.90 -11.67 -0.05
CA CYS A 277 -11.75 -10.85 0.83
C CYS A 277 -11.03 -9.67 1.51
N GLY A 278 -9.85 -9.24 1.02
CA GLY A 278 -9.20 -7.98 1.41
C GLY A 278 -8.68 -7.88 2.85
N ARG A 279 -8.45 -9.01 3.55
CA ARG A 279 -7.93 -9.04 4.93
C ARG A 279 -6.43 -9.27 5.03
N ILE A 280 -5.82 -9.76 3.97
CA ILE A 280 -4.37 -9.88 3.80
C ILE A 280 -4.09 -9.45 2.36
N ILE A 281 -3.15 -8.53 2.10
CA ILE A 281 -2.80 -8.19 0.72
C ILE A 281 -1.61 -9.04 0.27
N LEU A 282 -1.80 -9.74 -0.84
CA LEU A 282 -0.74 -10.27 -1.70
C LEU A 282 -1.38 -10.38 -3.07
N MET A 283 -1.02 -9.47 -3.97
CA MET A 283 -1.69 -9.25 -5.25
C MET A 283 -1.22 -10.30 -6.26
N ILE A 284 -2.16 -10.93 -6.98
CA ILE A 284 -1.87 -12.14 -7.81
C ILE A 284 -2.49 -12.07 -9.21
N GLY A 285 -3.08 -10.93 -9.60
CA GLY A 285 -3.74 -10.81 -10.89
C GLY A 285 -4.44 -9.47 -11.11
N GLY A 286 -5.10 -9.34 -12.25
CA GLY A 286 -5.98 -8.22 -12.56
C GLY A 286 -5.32 -7.06 -13.28
N ALA A 287 -4.16 -7.31 -13.90
CA ALA A 287 -3.49 -6.37 -14.80
C ALA A 287 -2.91 -7.12 -16.00
N GLN A 288 -3.73 -7.49 -16.99
CA GLN A 288 -3.26 -8.10 -18.24
C GLN A 288 -3.84 -7.42 -19.47
N TYR A 289 -3.17 -7.58 -20.61
CA TYR A 289 -3.74 -7.34 -21.93
C TYR A 289 -3.41 -8.52 -22.85
N LYS A 290 -4.46 -9.11 -23.43
CA LYS A 290 -4.41 -10.19 -24.43
C LYS A 290 -5.13 -9.81 -25.72
N GLY A 291 -5.41 -8.51 -25.90
CA GLY A 291 -6.12 -8.00 -27.06
C GLY A 291 -5.25 -8.00 -28.32
N THR A 292 -5.89 -8.20 -29.46
CA THR A 292 -5.20 -8.36 -30.77
C THR A 292 -5.54 -7.25 -31.76
N ASN A 293 -6.49 -6.39 -31.42
CA ASN A 293 -7.12 -5.43 -32.31
C ASN A 293 -7.67 -4.23 -31.51
N GLU A 294 -8.00 -3.16 -32.23
CA GLU A 294 -8.54 -1.93 -31.67
C GLU A 294 -9.87 -2.08 -30.92
N THR A 295 -10.67 -3.13 -31.17
CA THR A 295 -11.91 -3.39 -30.41
C THR A 295 -11.61 -3.91 -29.00
N ASP A 296 -10.57 -4.73 -28.84
CA ASP A 296 -10.10 -5.15 -27.51
C ASP A 296 -9.55 -3.96 -26.70
N ALA A 297 -8.78 -3.08 -27.34
CA ALA A 297 -8.31 -1.85 -26.70
C ALA A 297 -9.48 -0.91 -26.34
N ASN A 298 -10.46 -0.75 -27.24
CA ASN A 298 -11.66 0.05 -26.98
C ASN A 298 -12.39 -0.42 -25.72
N ARG A 299 -12.61 -1.73 -25.58
CA ARG A 299 -13.26 -2.35 -24.40
C ARG A 299 -12.60 -1.88 -23.11
N ILE A 300 -11.27 -1.95 -23.03
CA ILE A 300 -10.51 -1.66 -21.82
C ILE A 300 -10.47 -0.17 -21.52
N LEU A 301 -10.29 0.68 -22.55
CA LEU A 301 -10.34 2.14 -22.38
C LEU A 301 -11.72 2.59 -21.89
N ASP A 302 -12.80 2.00 -22.40
CA ASP A 302 -14.17 2.30 -21.96
C ASP A 302 -14.52 1.71 -20.58
N GLN A 303 -13.98 0.53 -20.22
CA GLN A 303 -14.12 -0.05 -18.87
C GLN A 303 -13.30 0.72 -17.81
N SER A 304 -12.16 1.31 -18.20
CA SER A 304 -11.33 2.12 -17.32
C SER A 304 -11.90 3.54 -17.16
N GLN A 305 -12.56 4.07 -18.20
CA GLN A 305 -13.16 5.40 -18.18
C GLN A 305 -14.25 5.53 -17.10
N SER A 306 -14.04 6.44 -16.14
CA SER A 306 -14.86 6.62 -14.93
C SER A 306 -14.89 5.41 -13.98
N GLY A 307 -14.27 4.28 -14.34
CA GLY A 307 -14.00 3.16 -13.43
C GLY A 307 -13.00 3.58 -12.36
N ARG A 308 -12.89 2.81 -11.26
CA ARG A 308 -11.95 3.08 -10.17
C ARG A 308 -10.75 2.15 -10.22
N CYS A 309 -9.56 2.69 -10.01
CA CYS A 309 -8.39 1.87 -9.73
C CYS A 309 -8.43 1.32 -8.29
N ASP A 310 -7.72 0.22 -8.06
CA ASP A 310 -7.46 -0.29 -6.72
C ASP A 310 -6.51 0.64 -5.92
N GLY A 311 -6.46 0.49 -4.60
CA GLY A 311 -5.63 1.28 -3.67
C GLY A 311 -5.99 2.77 -3.53
N GLN A 312 -5.97 3.54 -4.63
CA GLN A 312 -6.08 5.00 -4.63
C GLN A 312 -7.52 5.54 -4.78
N HIS A 313 -8.48 4.68 -5.16
CA HIS A 313 -9.90 5.02 -5.40
C HIS A 313 -10.19 6.10 -6.46
N THR A 314 -9.17 6.69 -7.09
CA THR A 314 -9.30 7.65 -8.20
C THR A 314 -10.00 7.05 -9.41
N GLN A 315 -10.66 7.90 -10.21
CA GLN A 315 -11.31 7.50 -11.44
C GLN A 315 -10.39 7.62 -12.65
N GLY A 316 -10.47 6.66 -13.57
CA GLY A 316 -9.72 6.67 -14.82
C GLY A 316 -10.31 7.66 -15.82
N HIS A 317 -9.45 8.33 -16.57
CA HIS A 317 -9.83 9.32 -17.59
C HIS A 317 -9.09 9.13 -18.95
N PRO A 318 -8.87 7.89 -19.45
CA PRO A 318 -8.19 7.70 -20.73
C PRO A 318 -8.94 8.37 -21.90
N ARG A 319 -10.29 8.43 -21.88
CA ARG A 319 -11.05 9.12 -22.95
C ARG A 319 -10.96 10.64 -22.88
N GLY A 320 -10.46 11.21 -21.76
CA GLY A 320 -10.11 12.64 -21.67
C GLY A 320 -8.97 13.05 -22.61
N HIS A 321 -8.32 12.09 -23.28
CA HIS A 321 -7.25 12.31 -24.24
C HIS A 321 -7.59 11.86 -25.67
N ALA A 322 -8.88 11.80 -26.01
CA ALA A 322 -9.36 11.63 -27.38
C ALA A 322 -10.49 12.64 -27.67
N SER A 323 -10.52 13.20 -28.88
CA SER A 323 -11.65 14.02 -29.33
C SER A 323 -12.94 13.20 -29.31
N ASN A 324 -14.01 13.79 -28.76
CA ASN A 324 -15.39 13.34 -28.92
C ASN A 324 -16.31 14.53 -28.62
N PRO A 325 -16.69 15.33 -29.63
CA PRO A 325 -17.52 16.52 -29.45
C PRO A 325 -18.89 16.27 -28.82
N ASN A 326 -19.37 15.02 -28.82
CA ASN A 326 -20.64 14.60 -28.24
C ASN A 326 -20.52 14.13 -26.78
N ALA A 327 -19.34 14.25 -26.15
CA ALA A 327 -19.15 13.89 -24.75
C ALA A 327 -19.79 14.91 -23.79
N GLU A 328 -20.48 14.42 -22.76
CA GLU A 328 -21.13 15.27 -21.76
C GLU A 328 -20.24 15.55 -20.55
N LYS A 329 -19.52 14.55 -20.02
CA LYS A 329 -18.75 14.67 -18.76
C LYS A 329 -17.35 15.23 -18.99
N SER A 330 -16.82 15.88 -17.94
CA SER A 330 -15.52 16.56 -17.89
C SER A 330 -14.32 15.70 -18.33
N THR A 331 -14.39 14.37 -18.22
CA THR A 331 -13.29 13.44 -18.52
C THR A 331 -13.57 12.51 -19.71
N GLU A 332 -14.65 12.71 -20.47
CA GLU A 332 -15.07 11.80 -21.55
C GLU A 332 -14.58 12.21 -22.95
N SER A 333 -13.96 13.37 -23.09
CA SER A 333 -13.25 13.82 -24.29
C SER A 333 -12.17 14.85 -24.01
N ALA A 334 -11.29 15.08 -24.99
CA ALA A 334 -10.28 16.13 -24.96
C ALA A 334 -10.88 17.56 -24.92
N GLU A 335 -12.02 17.79 -25.56
CA GLU A 335 -12.74 19.08 -25.50
C GLU A 335 -13.23 19.38 -24.08
N LYS A 336 -13.65 18.35 -23.33
CA LYS A 336 -14.11 18.52 -21.95
C LYS A 336 -12.95 18.56 -20.95
N TYR A 337 -11.94 17.73 -21.16
CA TYR A 337 -10.83 17.58 -20.21
C TYR A 337 -9.81 18.73 -20.27
N SER A 338 -9.70 19.41 -21.41
CA SER A 338 -8.87 20.62 -21.57
C SER A 338 -9.50 21.92 -21.03
N GLN A 339 -10.72 21.85 -20.47
CA GLN A 339 -11.28 22.97 -19.69
C GLN A 339 -10.51 23.17 -18.37
N GLY A 340 -9.86 22.12 -17.86
CA GLY A 340 -8.86 22.19 -16.77
C GLY A 340 -7.44 22.47 -17.28
N GLY A 341 -7.30 23.44 -18.19
CA GLY A 341 -6.02 23.83 -18.81
C GLY A 341 -5.50 22.88 -19.90
N TRP A 342 -4.40 23.28 -20.55
CA TRP A 342 -3.79 22.63 -21.72
C TRP A 342 -3.63 21.11 -21.61
N LYS A 343 -3.87 20.39 -22.71
CA LYS A 343 -3.74 18.93 -22.86
C LYS A 343 -3.24 18.56 -24.27
N THR A 344 -2.76 17.34 -24.42
CA THR A 344 -2.55 16.67 -25.70
C THR A 344 -3.47 15.45 -25.82
N ALA A 345 -3.90 15.14 -27.04
CA ALA A 345 -4.91 14.12 -27.31
C ALA A 345 -4.83 13.53 -28.74
N PHE A 346 -5.54 12.42 -28.95
CA PHE A 346 -5.82 11.84 -30.26
C PHE A 346 -6.98 12.56 -30.97
N LYS A 347 -6.95 12.59 -32.31
CA LYS A 347 -7.94 13.27 -33.17
C LYS A 347 -9.38 12.75 -33.07
N ASN A 348 -9.56 11.54 -32.53
CA ASN A 348 -10.82 10.81 -32.40
C ASN A 348 -10.55 9.58 -31.52
N ARG A 349 -11.58 8.76 -31.26
CA ARG A 349 -11.43 7.56 -30.41
C ARG A 349 -10.86 6.36 -31.16
N GLU A 350 -11.06 6.30 -32.47
CA GLU A 350 -10.60 5.24 -33.38
C GLU A 350 -9.06 5.21 -33.45
N ASP A 351 -8.43 6.38 -33.62
CA ASP A 351 -7.00 6.60 -33.50
C ASP A 351 -6.48 6.21 -32.11
N GLN A 352 -7.17 6.61 -31.03
CA GLN A 352 -6.80 6.19 -29.67
C GLN A 352 -6.87 4.66 -29.52
N ASN A 353 -7.91 4.01 -30.04
CA ASN A 353 -8.10 2.56 -29.95
C ASN A 353 -7.01 1.79 -30.73
N ARG A 354 -6.71 2.23 -31.97
CA ARG A 354 -5.66 1.64 -32.82
C ARG A 354 -4.30 1.73 -32.15
N VAL A 355 -3.95 2.92 -31.63
CA VAL A 355 -2.65 3.17 -31.01
C VAL A 355 -2.56 2.50 -29.63
N ALA A 356 -3.64 2.43 -28.85
CA ALA A 356 -3.69 1.70 -27.58
C ALA A 356 -3.43 0.19 -27.76
N ASN A 357 -4.01 -0.43 -28.79
CA ASN A 357 -3.78 -1.85 -29.09
C ASN A 357 -2.29 -2.15 -29.36
N GLN A 358 -1.58 -1.23 -30.04
CA GLN A 358 -0.14 -1.37 -30.22
C GLN A 358 0.61 -1.14 -28.90
N ALA A 359 0.32 -0.01 -28.23
CA ALA A 359 0.97 0.39 -26.99
C ALA A 359 0.90 -0.68 -25.89
N LEU A 360 -0.28 -1.26 -25.65
CA LEU A 360 -0.51 -2.31 -24.65
C LEU A 360 0.11 -3.67 -25.03
N ASN A 361 0.48 -3.88 -26.30
CA ASN A 361 1.21 -5.06 -26.78
C ASN A 361 2.75 -4.88 -26.78
N THR A 362 3.27 -3.69 -26.46
CA THR A 362 4.73 -3.49 -26.31
C THR A 362 5.30 -4.26 -25.12
N ALA A 363 6.59 -4.61 -25.20
CA ALA A 363 7.30 -5.26 -24.10
C ALA A 363 7.26 -4.40 -22.82
N ALA A 364 7.41 -3.07 -22.93
CA ALA A 364 7.36 -2.15 -21.80
C ALA A 364 6.00 -2.17 -21.08
N ALA A 365 4.89 -2.19 -21.83
CA ALA A 365 3.55 -2.28 -21.24
C ALA A 365 3.28 -3.68 -20.62
N GLN A 366 3.74 -4.76 -21.26
CA GLN A 366 3.57 -6.12 -20.77
C GLN A 366 4.41 -6.40 -19.51
N ASP A 367 5.63 -5.88 -19.40
CA ASP A 367 6.42 -5.96 -18.16
C ASP A 367 5.85 -5.05 -17.05
N ALA A 368 5.25 -3.90 -17.38
CA ALA A 368 4.51 -3.09 -16.40
C ALA A 368 3.28 -3.84 -15.86
N MET A 369 2.48 -4.46 -16.73
CA MET A 369 1.37 -5.36 -16.36
C MET A 369 1.85 -6.52 -15.47
N LYS A 370 2.99 -7.13 -15.80
CA LYS A 370 3.60 -8.18 -14.99
C LYS A 370 4.00 -7.69 -13.59
N LYS A 371 4.60 -6.50 -13.45
CA LYS A 371 4.92 -5.89 -12.15
C LYS A 371 3.67 -5.61 -11.29
N LEU A 372 2.60 -5.10 -11.90
CA LEU A 372 1.29 -4.95 -11.23
C LEU A 372 0.85 -6.30 -10.62
N ASN A 373 0.81 -7.36 -11.43
CA ASN A 373 0.51 -8.73 -10.96
C ASN A 373 1.55 -9.34 -9.99
N GLN A 374 2.63 -8.64 -9.64
CA GLN A 374 3.63 -9.07 -8.66
C GLN A 374 3.56 -8.31 -7.33
N GLY A 375 2.94 -7.13 -7.29
CA GLY A 375 2.79 -6.32 -6.07
C GLY A 375 2.77 -4.79 -6.27
N SER A 376 3.01 -4.30 -7.49
CA SER A 376 2.96 -2.87 -7.79
C SER A 376 1.51 -2.35 -7.80
N HIS A 377 1.24 -1.21 -7.15
CA HIS A 377 -0.10 -0.58 -7.15
C HIS A 377 -0.42 0.18 -8.45
N SER A 378 0.59 0.79 -9.07
CA SER A 378 0.49 1.53 -10.33
C SER A 378 1.83 1.46 -11.08
N GLN A 379 1.80 1.57 -12.40
CA GLN A 379 2.97 1.65 -13.28
C GLN A 379 2.76 2.69 -14.37
N ALA A 380 3.62 3.70 -14.43
CA ALA A 380 3.71 4.61 -15.56
C ALA A 380 4.61 4.02 -16.65
N VAL A 381 4.15 4.06 -17.90
CA VAL A 381 4.87 3.54 -19.08
C VAL A 381 5.01 4.67 -20.09
N ARG A 382 6.25 4.90 -20.56
CA ARG A 382 6.53 5.76 -21.71
C ARG A 382 6.95 4.87 -22.88
N ILE A 383 6.36 5.09 -24.05
CA ILE A 383 6.65 4.32 -25.27
C ILE A 383 7.08 5.30 -26.38
N PRO A 384 8.35 5.29 -26.81
CA PRO A 384 8.81 6.08 -27.96
C PRO A 384 8.02 5.77 -29.23
N ALA A 385 7.75 6.79 -30.05
CA ALA A 385 7.04 6.61 -31.32
C ALA A 385 7.69 5.59 -32.27
N ALA A 386 9.01 5.41 -32.18
CA ALA A 386 9.78 4.45 -32.97
C ALA A 386 9.52 2.96 -32.64
N GLU A 387 8.83 2.65 -31.53
CA GLU A 387 8.40 1.28 -31.20
C GLU A 387 7.05 0.91 -31.83
N LEU A 388 6.41 1.83 -32.55
CA LEU A 388 5.03 1.75 -33.01
C LEU A 388 4.92 1.99 -34.53
N GLN A 389 3.77 1.64 -35.11
CA GLN A 389 3.52 1.66 -36.56
C GLN A 389 2.29 2.53 -36.89
N ASP A 390 2.35 3.25 -38.02
CA ASP A 390 1.24 4.04 -38.57
C ASP A 390 0.54 4.95 -37.53
N LEU A 391 1.36 5.64 -36.73
CA LEU A 391 0.90 6.61 -35.75
C LEU A 391 0.23 7.82 -36.44
N PRO A 392 -0.95 8.25 -35.97
CA PRO A 392 -1.56 9.50 -36.41
C PRO A 392 -0.83 10.70 -35.81
N GLU A 393 -1.01 11.90 -36.38
CA GLU A 393 -0.70 13.13 -35.66
C GLU A 393 -1.59 13.24 -34.41
N GLY A 394 -1.01 13.61 -33.28
CA GLY A 394 -1.76 14.08 -32.12
C GLY A 394 -2.09 15.57 -32.23
N VAL A 395 -2.88 16.08 -31.29
CA VAL A 395 -3.38 17.46 -31.32
C VAL A 395 -3.33 18.08 -29.93
N HIS A 396 -3.00 19.36 -29.86
CA HIS A 396 -3.13 20.16 -28.64
C HIS A 396 -4.57 20.61 -28.41
N PHE A 397 -5.01 20.63 -27.15
CA PHE A 397 -6.30 21.17 -26.74
C PHE A 397 -6.12 22.16 -25.57
N ASN A 398 -6.84 23.28 -25.59
CA ASN A 398 -6.86 24.24 -24.49
C ASN A 398 -8.22 24.94 -24.41
N ASP A 399 -8.82 25.02 -23.22
CA ASP A 399 -10.18 25.57 -23.02
C ASP A 399 -11.21 25.00 -24.01
N GLY A 400 -11.16 23.67 -24.18
CA GLY A 400 -12.00 22.91 -25.10
C GLY A 400 -11.80 23.16 -26.59
N LYS A 401 -10.85 24.02 -26.98
CA LYS A 401 -10.56 24.35 -28.39
C LYS A 401 -9.43 23.47 -28.93
N ILE A 402 -9.63 23.02 -30.17
CA ILE A 402 -8.62 22.31 -30.98
C ILE A 402 -7.51 23.30 -31.37
N GLY A 403 -6.25 22.91 -31.16
CA GLY A 403 -5.05 23.66 -31.50
C GLY A 403 -4.28 23.08 -32.69
N LYS A 404 -2.95 23.24 -32.68
CA LYS A 404 -2.02 22.69 -33.68
C LYS A 404 -2.01 21.15 -33.64
N ASN A 405 -1.95 20.52 -34.82
CA ASN A 405 -1.57 19.12 -34.97
C ASN A 405 -0.03 18.99 -34.94
N ALA A 406 0.48 17.89 -34.38
CA ALA A 406 1.90 17.58 -34.44
C ALA A 406 2.15 16.06 -34.42
N PRO A 407 3.31 15.59 -34.92
CA PRO A 407 3.73 14.20 -34.78
C PRO A 407 3.74 13.77 -33.31
N ILE A 408 3.39 12.51 -33.06
CA ILE A 408 3.55 11.89 -31.74
C ILE A 408 5.03 11.55 -31.56
N LYS A 409 5.65 12.07 -30.49
CA LYS A 409 7.03 11.78 -30.08
C LYS A 409 7.10 10.50 -29.23
N GLU A 410 6.19 10.39 -28.27
CA GLU A 410 6.04 9.25 -27.37
C GLU A 410 4.60 9.16 -26.86
N LEU A 411 4.23 8.02 -26.28
CA LEU A 411 2.98 7.81 -25.58
C LEU A 411 3.23 7.64 -24.09
N VAL A 412 2.33 8.15 -23.26
CA VAL A 412 2.32 7.94 -21.82
C VAL A 412 1.07 7.17 -21.43
N LEU A 413 1.25 6.05 -20.72
CA LEU A 413 0.18 5.26 -20.10
C LEU A 413 0.39 5.23 -18.59
N VAL A 414 -0.69 5.24 -17.82
CA VAL A 414 -0.66 4.86 -16.39
C VAL A 414 -1.56 3.65 -16.21
N LEU A 415 -0.96 2.53 -15.80
CA LEU A 415 -1.60 1.23 -15.63
C LEU A 415 -1.77 0.92 -14.14
N CYS A 416 -2.93 0.41 -13.75
CA CYS A 416 -3.23 -0.04 -12.39
C CYS A 416 -4.07 -1.34 -12.44
N HIS A 417 -4.48 -1.84 -11.28
CA HIS A 417 -5.57 -2.81 -11.16
C HIS A 417 -6.94 -2.13 -11.14
N HIS A 418 -7.96 -2.80 -11.67
CA HIS A 418 -9.36 -2.45 -11.41
C HIS A 418 -9.69 -2.68 -9.91
N SER A 419 -10.38 -1.72 -9.29
CA SER A 419 -10.81 -1.78 -7.88
C SER A 419 -11.55 -3.09 -7.57
N GLY A 420 -10.99 -3.91 -6.70
CA GLY A 420 -11.57 -5.21 -6.30
C GLY A 420 -11.24 -6.39 -7.22
N HIS A 421 -10.52 -6.18 -8.32
CA HIS A 421 -10.10 -7.22 -9.27
C HIS A 421 -8.59 -7.56 -9.21
N VAL A 422 -7.86 -6.95 -8.27
CA VAL A 422 -6.43 -7.13 -7.94
C VAL A 422 -5.98 -8.58 -7.56
N ASN A 423 -6.93 -9.51 -7.55
CA ASN A 423 -6.71 -10.94 -7.32
C ASN A 423 -7.27 -11.84 -8.44
N ASP A 424 -7.81 -11.26 -9.52
CA ASP A 424 -8.37 -12.01 -10.66
C ASP A 424 -7.35 -12.09 -11.80
N PRO A 425 -6.61 -13.21 -11.97
CA PRO A 425 -5.58 -13.34 -13.00
C PRO A 425 -6.12 -13.34 -14.44
N GLN A 426 -7.44 -13.26 -14.65
CA GLN A 426 -8.04 -13.08 -15.97
C GLN A 426 -8.66 -11.69 -16.21
N HIS A 427 -8.66 -10.78 -15.23
CA HIS A 427 -9.21 -9.44 -15.45
C HIS A 427 -8.24 -8.55 -16.25
N ASP A 428 -8.77 -7.84 -17.25
CA ASP A 428 -8.04 -6.86 -18.05
C ASP A 428 -7.47 -5.71 -17.19
N VAL A 429 -6.36 -5.11 -17.62
CA VAL A 429 -5.65 -4.01 -16.93
C VAL A 429 -6.44 -2.71 -16.90
N PHE A 430 -6.38 -1.98 -15.79
CA PHE A 430 -6.98 -0.65 -15.69
C PHE A 430 -6.05 0.41 -16.30
N VAL A 431 -6.52 1.13 -17.31
CA VAL A 431 -5.80 2.25 -17.93
C VAL A 431 -6.29 3.55 -17.29
N HIS A 432 -5.58 4.03 -16.27
CA HIS A 432 -5.93 5.25 -15.54
C HIS A 432 -5.88 6.49 -16.45
N THR A 433 -4.82 6.61 -17.24
CA THR A 433 -4.76 7.59 -18.35
C THR A 433 -3.91 7.05 -19.51
N PHE A 434 -4.14 7.59 -20.70
CA PHE A 434 -3.41 7.27 -21.93
C PHE A 434 -3.40 8.45 -22.89
N TYR A 435 -2.23 9.05 -23.12
CA TYR A 435 -2.10 10.27 -23.94
C TYR A 435 -0.82 10.32 -24.78
N PRO A 436 -0.84 11.04 -25.93
CA PRO A 436 0.36 11.28 -26.72
C PRO A 436 1.12 12.51 -26.22
N VAL A 437 2.46 12.44 -26.20
CA VAL A 437 3.34 13.61 -26.13
C VAL A 437 3.77 13.94 -27.56
N LEU A 438 3.74 15.21 -27.93
CA LEU A 438 3.93 15.67 -29.31
C LEU A 438 5.30 16.31 -29.52
N GLU A 439 5.70 16.44 -30.78
CA GLU A 439 6.80 17.32 -31.18
C GLU A 439 6.34 18.79 -31.20
N ASN A 440 7.24 19.72 -30.87
CA ASN A 440 6.93 21.14 -30.66
C ASN A 440 6.73 21.95 -31.95
#